data_AF-A0A968A8P5-F1
#
_entry.id   AF-A0A968A8P5-F1
#
_cell.length_a   1.000
_cell.length_b   1.000
_cell.length_c   1.000
_cell.angle_alpha   90.00
_cell.angle_beta   90.00
_cell.angle_gamma   90.00
#
_symmetry.space_group_name_H-M   'P 1'
#
loop_
_entity.id
_entity.type
_entity.pdbx_description
1 polymer ?
#
loop_
_entity_poly.entity_id
_entity_poly.type
_entity_poly.pdbx_seq_one_letter_code
_entity_poly.pdbx_strand_id
1 'polypeptide(L)'
;MKNMPNQNIYIGDTSQKMPKVDVQGEFVQMLGEQYYKISNFDALEPFFMSLVSSSDHWLFISSSGGLTAGRVSAEQALFPYYTEDKLTENSENTGSKTILLVTHSNRTWLWEPFSIRQQGQYDVERNLYKNLIGTRLVFEEINNSLGLTFRYSWQTGEKFGFVKASWLLNNNEFSCQIKLLDGIQNILPANVASTTQHTFSCLLDAYKRNELHRHIGLAIYTLNATLTDLAEPSESLLATTAFQVGFDQAEYLLSSAQLDRFRSGVGIKMERETRGKRGAYFVHTTIDMSPNDIRNWHLVMDVSQDHVAIVRLINTLEGDRTALRKL
;
A
#
# COMPACT_ATOMS: atom_id res chain seq x y z
N MET A 1 -5.57 -28.37 23.66
CA MET A 1 -4.92 -27.56 24.71
C MET A 1 -5.89 -27.42 25.87
N LYS A 2 -5.43 -27.63 27.11
CA LYS A 2 -6.27 -27.51 28.32
C LYS A 2 -6.83 -26.08 28.41
N ASN A 3 -8.13 -25.95 28.73
CA ASN A 3 -8.82 -24.68 29.00
C ASN A 3 -8.03 -23.86 30.03
N MET A 4 -7.20 -22.93 29.56
CA MET A 4 -6.66 -21.87 30.40
C MET A 4 -7.83 -20.96 30.80
N PRO A 5 -7.87 -20.46 32.05
CA PRO A 5 -8.90 -19.51 32.45
C PRO A 5 -8.86 -18.30 31.51
N ASN A 6 -10.03 -17.94 30.98
CA ASN A 6 -10.20 -16.79 30.09
C ASN A 6 -10.05 -15.51 30.92
N GLN A 7 -8.80 -15.11 31.19
CA GLN A 7 -8.52 -13.86 31.88
C GLN A 7 -8.79 -12.71 30.91
N ASN A 8 -9.67 -11.78 31.29
CA ASN A 8 -9.89 -10.57 30.52
C ASN A 8 -8.64 -9.70 30.63
N ILE A 9 -7.87 -9.61 29.55
CA ILE A 9 -6.73 -8.71 29.41
C ILE A 9 -7.23 -7.36 28.90
N TYR A 10 -6.69 -6.27 29.43
CA TYR A 10 -7.04 -4.91 29.04
C TYR A 10 -5.81 -4.16 28.52
N ILE A 11 -6.01 -3.33 27.50
CA ILE A 11 -5.06 -2.33 26.99
C ILE A 11 -5.61 -0.96 27.42
N GLY A 12 -5.05 -0.40 28.49
CA GLY A 12 -5.67 0.74 29.17
C GLY A 12 -7.08 0.35 29.66
N ASP A 13 -8.09 1.14 29.29
CA ASP A 13 -9.50 0.85 29.61
C ASP A 13 -10.22 -0.04 28.56
N THR A 14 -9.52 -0.46 27.51
CA THR A 14 -10.11 -1.25 26.41
C THR A 14 -9.85 -2.74 26.64
N SER A 15 -10.90 -3.56 26.66
CA SER A 15 -10.74 -5.03 26.70
C SER A 15 -10.07 -5.52 25.41
N GLN A 16 -8.95 -6.24 25.56
CA GLN A 16 -8.17 -6.74 24.45
C GLN A 16 -9.00 -7.72 23.62
N LYS A 17 -9.08 -7.46 22.32
CA LYS A 17 -9.67 -8.35 21.33
C LYS A 17 -8.60 -9.28 20.77
N MET A 18 -8.81 -10.58 20.89
CA MET A 18 -7.92 -11.58 20.31
C MET A 18 -8.34 -11.85 18.86
N PRO A 19 -7.39 -12.06 17.94
CA PRO A 19 -7.70 -12.54 16.60
C PRO A 19 -8.53 -13.83 16.66
N LYS A 20 -9.42 -14.01 15.68
CA LYS A 20 -10.12 -15.29 15.51
C LYS A 20 -9.10 -16.36 15.13
N VAL A 21 -9.18 -17.53 15.78
CA VAL A 21 -8.21 -18.63 15.59
C VAL A 21 -8.70 -19.72 14.64
N ASP A 22 -9.96 -19.67 14.21
CA ASP A 22 -10.54 -20.66 13.30
C ASP A 22 -10.18 -20.33 11.84
N VAL A 23 -9.11 -20.95 11.35
CA VAL A 23 -8.62 -20.78 9.97
C VAL A 23 -9.29 -21.80 9.07
N GLN A 24 -9.99 -21.33 8.04
CA GLN A 24 -10.65 -22.17 7.06
C GLN A 24 -10.26 -21.76 5.63
N GLY A 25 -10.12 -22.75 4.77
CA GLY A 25 -9.84 -22.58 3.34
C GLY A 25 -11.05 -22.94 2.50
N GLU A 26 -11.51 -22.03 1.65
CA GLU A 26 -12.67 -22.26 0.77
C GLU A 26 -12.52 -21.57 -0.59
N PHE A 27 -13.19 -22.12 -1.61
CA PHE A 27 -13.32 -21.45 -2.90
C PHE A 27 -14.52 -20.50 -2.89
N VAL A 28 -14.30 -19.25 -3.28
CA VAL A 28 -15.33 -18.20 -3.31
C VAL A 28 -15.36 -17.51 -4.67
N GLN A 29 -16.52 -16.95 -5.04
CA GLN A 29 -16.66 -16.04 -6.17
C GLN A 29 -16.53 -14.61 -5.67
N MET A 30 -15.59 -13.85 -6.22
CA MET A 30 -15.30 -12.47 -5.83
C MET A 30 -14.75 -11.69 -7.02
N LEU A 31 -15.13 -10.43 -7.19
CA LEU A 31 -14.67 -9.58 -8.32
C LEU A 31 -14.86 -10.23 -9.71
N GLY A 32 -15.89 -11.08 -9.86
CA GLY A 32 -16.19 -11.78 -11.13
C GLY A 32 -15.26 -12.96 -11.44
N GLU A 33 -14.39 -13.36 -10.52
CA GLU A 33 -13.47 -14.49 -10.67
C GLU A 33 -13.54 -15.44 -9.45
N GLN A 34 -13.00 -16.65 -9.61
CA GLN A 34 -12.89 -17.61 -8.51
C GLN A 34 -11.57 -17.40 -7.73
N TYR A 35 -11.68 -17.33 -6.40
CA TYR A 35 -10.57 -17.19 -5.45
C TYR A 35 -10.53 -18.37 -4.49
N TYR A 36 -9.33 -18.71 -4.03
CA TYR A 36 -9.16 -19.45 -2.78
C TYR A 36 -9.01 -18.44 -1.64
N LYS A 37 -9.91 -18.50 -0.66
CA LYS A 37 -9.92 -17.68 0.55
C LYS A 37 -9.33 -18.47 1.70
N ILE A 38 -8.43 -17.83 2.45
CA ILE A 38 -7.99 -18.27 3.78
C ILE A 38 -8.61 -17.29 4.77
N SER A 39 -9.56 -17.76 5.58
CA SER A 39 -10.17 -16.95 6.63
C SER A 39 -9.26 -16.83 7.85
N ASN A 40 -9.30 -15.68 8.52
CA ASN A 40 -8.51 -15.41 9.73
C ASN A 40 -7.02 -15.75 9.54
N PHE A 41 -6.45 -15.37 8.38
CA PHE A 41 -5.10 -15.78 7.99
C PHE A 41 -4.03 -15.28 8.97
N ASP A 42 -4.33 -14.25 9.75
CA ASP A 42 -3.49 -13.67 10.78
C ASP A 42 -3.35 -14.55 12.03
N ALA A 43 -4.09 -15.65 12.12
CA ALA A 43 -3.85 -16.73 13.09
C ALA A 43 -2.78 -17.73 12.65
N LEU A 44 -2.31 -17.67 11.41
CA LEU A 44 -1.19 -18.45 10.91
C LEU A 44 0.13 -17.71 11.11
N GLU A 45 1.23 -18.45 11.24
CA GLU A 45 2.55 -17.84 11.06
C GLU A 45 2.63 -17.21 9.65
N PRO A 46 3.23 -16.00 9.51
CA PRO A 46 3.38 -15.38 8.20
C PRO A 46 4.05 -16.32 7.20
N PHE A 47 3.51 -16.39 6.00
CA PHE A 47 4.01 -17.26 4.94
C PHE A 47 4.20 -16.48 3.64
N PHE A 48 5.14 -16.95 2.82
CA PHE A 48 5.58 -16.23 1.65
C PHE A 48 4.93 -16.73 0.36
N MET A 49 4.60 -15.80 -0.53
CA MET A 49 3.88 -16.05 -1.77
C MET A 49 4.56 -15.35 -2.94
N SER A 50 4.39 -15.93 -4.13
CA SER A 50 4.69 -15.27 -5.40
C SER A 50 3.39 -14.94 -6.15
N LEU A 51 3.33 -13.76 -6.75
CA LEU A 51 2.27 -13.37 -7.68
C LEU A 51 2.82 -13.47 -9.10
N VAL A 52 2.18 -14.30 -9.93
CA VAL A 52 2.65 -14.52 -11.30
C VAL A 52 2.14 -13.41 -12.22
N SER A 53 2.94 -13.08 -13.22
CA SER A 53 2.59 -12.15 -14.29
C SER A 53 2.74 -12.83 -15.65
N SER A 54 1.93 -12.42 -16.62
CA SER A 54 2.09 -12.83 -18.02
C SER A 54 3.19 -12.07 -18.76
N SER A 55 3.80 -11.07 -18.12
CA SER A 55 4.86 -10.22 -18.66
C SER A 55 6.14 -10.36 -17.82
N ASP A 56 6.91 -9.29 -17.64
CA ASP A 56 8.22 -9.28 -16.99
C ASP A 56 8.18 -8.88 -15.50
N HIS A 57 7.01 -8.84 -14.87
CA HIS A 57 6.88 -8.49 -13.45
C HIS A 57 7.22 -9.67 -12.55
N TRP A 58 7.88 -9.37 -11.44
CA TRP A 58 8.02 -10.23 -10.29
C TRP A 58 7.46 -9.53 -9.06
N LEU A 59 6.74 -10.26 -8.21
CA LEU A 59 6.21 -9.76 -6.94
C LEU A 59 6.22 -10.90 -5.93
N PHE A 60 7.01 -10.72 -4.87
CA PHE A 60 7.11 -11.64 -3.75
C PHE A 60 6.59 -10.96 -2.49
N ILE A 61 5.64 -11.60 -1.80
CA ILE A 61 4.87 -10.98 -0.72
C ILE A 61 4.59 -11.99 0.38
N SER A 62 4.81 -11.55 1.61
CA SER A 62 4.43 -12.24 2.83
C SER A 62 2.95 -12.03 3.12
N SER A 63 2.29 -12.98 3.77
CA SER A 63 0.93 -12.78 4.30
C SER A 63 0.86 -11.66 5.34
N SER A 64 2.00 -11.22 5.91
CA SER A 64 2.06 -9.97 6.70
C SER A 64 1.81 -8.69 5.87
N GLY A 65 1.81 -8.77 4.54
CA GLY A 65 1.74 -7.63 3.62
C GLY A 65 3.12 -7.07 3.23
N GLY A 66 4.19 -7.48 3.92
CA GLY A 66 5.56 -7.12 3.55
C GLY A 66 5.94 -7.72 2.20
N LEU A 67 6.51 -6.93 1.30
CA LEU A 67 6.75 -7.34 -0.08
C LEU A 67 8.01 -6.74 -0.70
N THR A 68 8.44 -7.38 -1.78
CA THR A 68 9.28 -6.79 -2.81
C THR A 68 8.64 -7.02 -4.18
N ALA A 69 8.81 -6.08 -5.09
CA ALA A 69 8.28 -6.18 -6.45
C ALA A 69 9.16 -5.41 -7.43
N GLY A 70 9.13 -5.76 -8.71
CA GLY A 70 9.83 -5.07 -9.77
C GLY A 70 9.67 -5.76 -11.13
N ARG A 71 10.36 -5.26 -12.15
CA ARG A 71 10.32 -5.83 -13.51
C ARG A 71 11.68 -6.41 -13.86
N VAL A 72 11.73 -7.41 -14.73
CA VAL A 72 12.95 -8.03 -15.29
C VAL A 72 13.87 -8.69 -14.25
N SER A 73 14.45 -7.94 -13.31
CA SER A 73 15.36 -8.40 -12.28
C SER A 73 15.29 -7.51 -11.01
N ALA A 74 16.01 -7.90 -9.95
CA ALA A 74 16.11 -7.13 -8.71
C ALA A 74 16.71 -5.72 -8.88
N GLU A 75 17.40 -5.45 -10.00
CA GLU A 75 17.99 -4.13 -10.30
C GLU A 75 16.94 -3.11 -10.80
N GLN A 76 15.73 -3.57 -11.12
CA GLN A 76 14.59 -2.72 -11.45
C GLN A 76 13.44 -2.96 -10.46
N ALA A 77 13.79 -2.88 -9.18
CA ALA A 77 12.86 -3.06 -8.07
C ALA A 77 12.03 -1.79 -7.79
N LEU A 78 10.73 -1.97 -7.58
CA LEU A 78 9.81 -0.97 -7.04
C LEU A 78 9.99 -0.81 -5.52
N PHE A 79 10.21 -1.93 -4.82
CA PHE A 79 10.46 -1.98 -3.37
C PHE A 79 11.76 -2.74 -3.09
N PRO A 80 12.51 -2.41 -2.02
CA PRO A 80 13.78 -3.07 -1.72
C PRO A 80 13.72 -4.59 -1.77
N TYR A 81 14.65 -5.20 -2.52
CA TYR A 81 14.73 -6.64 -2.72
C TYR A 81 15.51 -7.31 -1.60
N TYR A 82 14.87 -7.64 -0.47
CA TYR A 82 15.53 -8.30 0.67
C TYR A 82 15.18 -9.79 0.79
N THR A 83 15.83 -10.47 1.72
CA THR A 83 15.48 -11.83 2.13
C THR A 83 14.08 -11.86 2.76
N GLU A 84 13.42 -13.02 2.67
CA GLU A 84 12.02 -13.19 3.05
C GLU A 84 11.73 -12.74 4.49
N ASP A 85 12.57 -13.14 5.45
CA ASP A 85 12.50 -12.74 6.86
C ASP A 85 12.41 -11.22 7.01
N LYS A 86 13.33 -10.50 6.36
CA LYS A 86 13.36 -9.03 6.39
C LYS A 86 12.15 -8.42 5.70
N LEU A 87 11.63 -9.03 4.64
CA LEU A 87 10.43 -8.52 3.97
C LEU A 87 9.21 -8.66 4.88
N THR A 88 9.04 -9.83 5.52
CA THR A 88 7.98 -10.10 6.49
C THR A 88 8.02 -9.13 7.67
N GLU A 89 9.20 -8.92 8.27
CA GLU A 89 9.39 -8.00 9.40
C GLU A 89 9.20 -6.52 9.03
N ASN A 90 9.42 -6.14 7.77
CA ASN A 90 9.30 -4.76 7.29
C ASN A 90 7.92 -4.36 6.76
N SER A 91 6.89 -5.19 6.95
CA SER A 91 5.49 -4.93 6.54
C SER A 91 4.97 -3.55 6.99
N GLU A 92 5.38 -3.06 8.16
CA GLU A 92 4.98 -1.73 8.66
C GLU A 92 5.67 -0.55 7.96
N ASN A 93 6.77 -0.78 7.24
CA ASN A 93 7.65 0.25 6.69
C ASN A 93 7.80 0.21 5.17
N THR A 94 7.38 -0.87 4.51
CA THR A 94 7.50 -1.06 3.05
C THR A 94 6.20 -1.61 2.48
N GLY A 95 5.77 -1.06 1.35
CA GLY A 95 4.55 -1.54 0.68
C GLY A 95 3.30 -0.80 1.10
N SER A 96 2.17 -1.53 1.15
CA SER A 96 0.84 -0.98 1.41
C SER A 96 0.73 -0.37 2.81
N LYS A 97 0.11 0.81 2.91
CA LYS A 97 -0.19 1.45 4.19
C LYS A 97 -1.45 2.30 4.07
N THR A 98 -2.41 2.07 4.95
CA THR A 98 -3.71 2.74 4.96
C THR A 98 -4.04 3.19 6.37
N ILE A 99 -4.36 4.46 6.55
CA ILE A 99 -4.74 5.06 7.84
C ILE A 99 -6.07 5.77 7.66
N LEU A 100 -7.05 5.48 8.52
CA LEU A 100 -8.41 5.98 8.44
C LEU A 100 -8.77 6.66 9.75
N LEU A 101 -9.27 7.90 9.68
CA LEU A 101 -9.97 8.55 10.79
C LEU A 101 -11.46 8.54 10.49
N VAL A 102 -12.17 7.64 11.15
CA VAL A 102 -13.59 7.37 10.96
C VAL A 102 -14.38 8.21 11.95
N THR A 103 -15.31 9.03 11.47
CA THR A 103 -16.12 9.92 12.31
C THR A 103 -17.60 9.60 12.15
N HIS A 104 -18.24 9.28 13.28
CA HIS A 104 -19.70 9.19 13.40
C HIS A 104 -20.11 9.51 14.84
N SER A 105 -21.36 9.92 15.06
CA SER A 105 -21.89 10.22 16.40
C SER A 105 -21.02 11.18 17.23
N ASN A 106 -20.44 12.20 16.60
CA ASN A 106 -19.52 13.20 17.20
C ASN A 106 -18.24 12.63 17.85
N ARG A 107 -17.81 11.44 17.44
CA ARG A 107 -16.54 10.84 17.85
C ARG A 107 -15.75 10.43 16.61
N THR A 108 -14.43 10.43 16.75
CA THR A 108 -13.50 10.02 15.70
C THR A 108 -12.64 8.86 16.22
N TRP A 109 -12.56 7.80 15.44
CA TRP A 109 -11.77 6.61 15.71
C TRP A 109 -10.63 6.49 14.69
N LEU A 110 -9.45 6.10 15.18
CA LEU A 110 -8.30 5.78 14.33
C LEU A 110 -8.33 4.29 14.01
N TRP A 111 -8.34 3.94 12.72
CA TRP A 111 -8.20 2.58 12.24
C TRP A 111 -7.10 2.49 11.19
N GLU A 112 -6.11 1.65 11.43
CA GLU A 112 -4.99 1.37 10.51
C GLU A 112 -5.03 -0.12 10.12
N PRO A 113 -5.81 -0.50 9.09
CA PRO A 113 -5.94 -1.91 8.72
C PRO A 113 -4.59 -2.53 8.36
N PHE A 114 -4.43 -3.80 8.71
CA PHE A 114 -3.21 -4.60 8.58
C PHE A 114 -2.02 -4.15 9.44
N SER A 115 -2.12 -3.04 10.19
CA SER A 115 -1.06 -2.62 11.11
C SER A 115 -1.14 -3.34 12.46
N ILE A 116 0.00 -3.39 13.14
CA ILE A 116 0.14 -3.82 14.53
C ILE A 116 -0.14 -2.68 15.54
N ARG A 117 -0.25 -1.42 15.09
CA ARG A 117 -0.31 -0.23 15.97
C ARG A 117 -1.56 -0.14 16.84
N GLN A 118 -2.69 -0.68 16.38
CA GLN A 118 -3.93 -0.77 17.17
C GLN A 118 -4.33 -2.22 17.44
N GLN A 119 -3.37 -3.16 17.41
CA GLN A 119 -3.65 -4.57 17.65
C GLN A 119 -4.33 -4.76 19.01
N GLY A 120 -5.43 -5.51 19.00
CA GLY A 120 -6.22 -5.78 20.20
C GLY A 120 -7.20 -4.70 20.62
N GLN A 121 -7.28 -3.56 19.94
CA GLN A 121 -8.26 -2.51 20.26
C GLN A 121 -9.63 -2.74 19.58
N TYR A 122 -9.63 -3.37 18.41
CA TYR A 122 -10.85 -3.63 17.63
C TYR A 122 -11.09 -5.12 17.46
N ASP A 123 -12.35 -5.50 17.35
CA ASP A 123 -12.76 -6.82 16.85
C ASP A 123 -12.62 -6.82 15.33
N VAL A 124 -11.61 -7.56 14.83
CA VAL A 124 -11.23 -7.59 13.43
C VAL A 124 -11.15 -9.01 12.90
N GLU A 125 -11.43 -9.17 11.61
CA GLU A 125 -11.24 -10.41 10.84
C GLU A 125 -10.36 -10.11 9.65
N ARG A 126 -9.30 -10.90 9.44
CA ARG A 126 -8.40 -10.74 8.29
C ARG A 126 -8.50 -11.93 7.37
N ASN A 127 -8.85 -11.68 6.11
CA ASN A 127 -9.00 -12.72 5.09
C ASN A 127 -8.02 -12.47 3.95
N LEU A 128 -7.46 -13.55 3.40
CA LEU A 128 -6.52 -13.49 2.29
C LEU A 128 -7.07 -14.29 1.12
N TYR A 129 -7.01 -13.73 -0.09
CA TYR A 129 -7.58 -14.32 -1.29
C TYR A 129 -6.55 -14.37 -2.40
N LYS A 130 -6.37 -15.52 -3.04
CA LYS A 130 -5.59 -15.63 -4.28
C LYS A 130 -6.45 -16.22 -5.38
N ASN A 131 -6.48 -15.60 -6.55
CA ASN A 131 -7.23 -16.15 -7.68
C ASN A 131 -6.57 -17.44 -8.19
N LEU A 132 -7.32 -18.29 -8.89
CA LEU A 132 -6.86 -19.63 -9.30
C LEU A 132 -5.59 -19.60 -10.16
N ILE A 133 -5.48 -18.63 -11.06
CA ILE A 133 -4.31 -18.46 -11.94
C ILE A 133 -3.13 -17.78 -11.24
N GLY A 134 -3.33 -17.28 -10.02
CA GLY A 134 -2.28 -16.73 -9.16
C GLY A 134 -1.78 -15.33 -9.53
N THR A 135 -2.54 -14.57 -10.33
CA THR A 135 -2.21 -13.22 -10.82
C THR A 135 -2.77 -12.09 -9.95
N ARG A 136 -3.72 -12.37 -9.05
CA ARG A 136 -4.28 -11.40 -8.11
C ARG A 136 -4.28 -11.95 -6.68
N LEU A 137 -3.81 -11.11 -5.74
CA LEU A 137 -3.82 -11.37 -4.30
C LEU A 137 -4.59 -10.24 -3.62
N VAL A 138 -5.59 -10.57 -2.81
CA VAL A 138 -6.42 -9.60 -2.07
C VAL A 138 -6.25 -9.82 -0.58
N PHE A 139 -6.00 -8.72 0.13
CA PHE A 139 -6.05 -8.64 1.58
C PHE A 139 -7.34 -7.96 1.98
N GLU A 140 -8.05 -8.52 2.96
CA GLU A 140 -9.25 -7.95 3.55
C GLU A 140 -9.09 -7.85 5.06
N GLU A 141 -9.46 -6.71 5.63
CA GLU A 141 -9.70 -6.56 7.06
C GLU A 141 -11.12 -6.01 7.26
N ILE A 142 -11.94 -6.79 7.97
CA ILE A 142 -13.27 -6.39 8.45
C ILE A 142 -13.10 -5.91 9.88
N ASN A 143 -13.49 -4.67 10.17
CA ASN A 143 -13.52 -4.12 11.50
C ASN A 143 -14.97 -4.11 12.01
N ASN A 144 -15.34 -5.16 12.78
CA ASN A 144 -16.68 -5.35 13.33
C ASN A 144 -17.04 -4.28 14.37
N SER A 145 -16.04 -3.67 15.01
CA SER A 145 -16.26 -2.61 16.00
C SER A 145 -16.66 -1.29 15.36
N LEU A 146 -16.17 -1.01 14.14
CA LEU A 146 -16.51 0.19 13.37
C LEU A 146 -17.54 -0.08 12.27
N GLY A 147 -17.87 -1.34 11.98
CA GLY A 147 -18.75 -1.73 10.87
C GLY A 147 -18.19 -1.33 9.50
N LEU A 148 -16.88 -1.48 9.29
CA LEU A 148 -16.22 -1.15 8.03
C LEU A 148 -15.39 -2.32 7.52
N THR A 149 -15.27 -2.44 6.19
CA THR A 149 -14.39 -3.41 5.55
C THR A 149 -13.43 -2.69 4.62
N PHE A 150 -12.13 -2.93 4.79
CA PHE A 150 -11.10 -2.44 3.89
C PHE A 150 -10.46 -3.60 3.15
N ARG A 151 -10.36 -3.48 1.83
CA ARG A 151 -9.69 -4.44 0.97
C ARG A 151 -8.66 -3.73 0.12
N TYR A 152 -7.54 -4.39 -0.13
CA TYR A 152 -6.67 -4.03 -1.24
C TYR A 152 -6.18 -5.27 -1.98
N SER A 153 -5.91 -5.12 -3.27
CA SER A 153 -5.33 -6.18 -4.07
C SER A 153 -4.12 -5.73 -4.84
N TRP A 154 -3.18 -6.65 -5.02
CA TRP A 154 -2.07 -6.50 -5.95
C TRP A 154 -2.38 -7.22 -7.27
N GLN A 155 -2.15 -6.53 -8.38
CA GLN A 155 -2.16 -7.09 -9.73
C GLN A 155 -1.10 -6.40 -10.60
N THR A 156 -0.82 -6.98 -11.76
CA THR A 156 0.13 -6.42 -12.73
C THR A 156 -0.57 -6.12 -14.05
N GLY A 157 -0.09 -5.11 -14.77
CA GLY A 157 -0.55 -4.75 -16.11
C GLY A 157 0.62 -4.33 -16.95
N GLU A 158 0.84 -5.01 -18.08
CA GLU A 158 2.01 -4.81 -18.97
C GLU A 158 2.30 -3.34 -19.29
N LYS A 159 1.25 -2.54 -19.55
CA LYS A 159 1.35 -1.13 -19.91
C LYS A 159 1.61 -0.18 -18.73
N PHE A 160 1.16 -0.54 -17.53
CA PHE A 160 1.09 0.40 -16.39
C PHE A 160 1.86 -0.07 -15.15
N GLY A 161 2.52 -1.24 -15.22
CA GLY A 161 3.29 -1.82 -14.14
C GLY A 161 2.41 -2.51 -13.10
N PHE A 162 2.49 -2.05 -11.87
CA PHE A 162 1.79 -2.59 -10.71
C PHE A 162 0.55 -1.77 -10.37
N VAL A 163 -0.52 -2.45 -10.02
CA VAL A 163 -1.75 -1.81 -9.55
C VAL A 163 -2.12 -2.33 -8.16
N LYS A 164 -2.20 -1.41 -7.20
CA LYS A 164 -2.87 -1.62 -5.91
C LYS A 164 -4.30 -1.11 -6.05
N ALA A 165 -5.24 -2.02 -6.26
CA ALA A 165 -6.67 -1.70 -6.21
C ALA A 165 -7.13 -1.69 -4.76
N SER A 166 -8.05 -0.81 -4.39
CA SER A 166 -8.54 -0.69 -3.01
C SER A 166 -10.03 -0.44 -2.97
N TRP A 167 -10.67 -1.02 -1.96
CA TRP A 167 -12.10 -0.87 -1.68
C TRP A 167 -12.31 -0.60 -0.20
N LEU A 168 -13.16 0.38 0.09
CA LEU A 168 -13.67 0.65 1.42
C LEU A 168 -15.18 0.54 1.40
N LEU A 169 -15.72 -0.33 2.24
CA LEU A 169 -17.14 -0.60 2.36
C LEU A 169 -17.62 -0.16 3.75
N ASN A 170 -18.74 0.56 3.79
CA ASN A 170 -19.46 0.85 5.02
C ASN A 170 -20.51 -0.24 5.26
N ASN A 171 -20.27 -1.13 6.22
CA ASN A 171 -21.19 -2.21 6.59
C ASN A 171 -22.28 -1.76 7.57
N ASN A 172 -22.30 -0.49 7.97
CA ASN A 172 -23.30 0.03 8.89
C ASN A 172 -24.59 0.45 8.19
N GLU A 173 -25.64 0.54 8.99
CA GLU A 173 -26.93 1.16 8.63
C GLU A 173 -26.95 2.69 8.82
N PHE A 174 -25.80 3.30 9.12
CA PHE A 174 -25.65 4.75 9.31
C PHE A 174 -24.49 5.29 8.46
N SER A 175 -24.56 6.59 8.16
CA SER A 175 -23.50 7.29 7.43
C SER A 175 -22.31 7.61 8.33
N CYS A 176 -21.11 7.58 7.78
CA CYS A 176 -19.90 8.03 8.45
C CYS A 176 -19.04 8.90 7.53
N GLN A 177 -18.25 9.78 8.11
CA GLN A 177 -17.23 10.53 7.40
C GLN A 177 -15.87 9.89 7.65
N ILE A 178 -15.08 9.68 6.61
CA ILE A 178 -13.77 9.07 6.71
C ILE A 178 -12.74 10.03 6.11
N LYS A 179 -11.80 10.48 6.95
CA LYS A 179 -10.55 11.05 6.45
C LYS A 179 -9.61 9.89 6.17
N LEU A 180 -9.22 9.75 4.91
CA LEU A 180 -8.42 8.64 4.41
C LEU A 180 -7.01 9.11 4.09
N LEU A 181 -6.02 8.31 4.46
CA LEU A 181 -4.65 8.40 3.96
C LEU A 181 -4.23 7.00 3.53
N ASP A 182 -4.33 6.70 2.23
CA ASP A 182 -3.99 5.41 1.64
C ASP A 182 -2.80 5.55 0.70
N GLY A 183 -1.89 4.58 0.72
CA GLY A 183 -0.69 4.69 -0.08
C GLY A 183 0.20 3.46 -0.08
N ILE A 184 1.38 3.70 -0.62
CA ILE A 184 2.52 2.80 -0.56
C ILE A 184 3.76 3.56 -0.08
N GLN A 185 4.69 2.88 0.59
CA GLN A 185 5.89 3.48 1.15
C GLN A 185 7.15 2.67 0.91
N ASN A 186 8.30 3.35 1.06
CA ASN A 186 9.63 2.83 0.76
C ASN A 186 9.79 2.42 -0.71
N ILE A 187 9.25 3.24 -1.60
CA ILE A 187 9.43 3.15 -3.05
C ILE A 187 10.88 3.44 -3.38
N LEU A 188 11.48 2.59 -4.22
CA LEU A 188 12.79 2.83 -4.79
C LEU A 188 12.70 3.73 -6.02
N PRO A 189 13.59 4.73 -6.15
CA PRO A 189 13.83 5.36 -7.44
C PRO A 189 14.50 4.35 -8.39
N ALA A 190 14.46 4.64 -9.70
CA ALA A 190 15.19 3.83 -10.67
C ALA A 190 16.71 3.97 -10.49
N ASN A 191 17.47 3.05 -11.12
CA ASN A 191 18.94 2.97 -11.08
C ASN A 191 19.52 2.76 -9.67
N VAL A 192 18.80 2.03 -8.82
CA VAL A 192 19.30 1.59 -7.52
C VAL A 192 19.73 0.13 -7.62
N ALA A 193 21.03 -0.11 -7.56
CA ALA A 193 21.53 -1.47 -7.52
C ALA A 193 21.10 -2.18 -6.23
N SER A 194 20.75 -3.47 -6.33
CA SER A 194 20.30 -4.25 -5.18
C SER A 194 21.36 -4.29 -4.06
N THR A 195 22.62 -4.49 -4.42
CA THR A 195 23.78 -4.45 -3.51
C THR A 195 23.91 -3.10 -2.79
N THR A 196 23.78 -2.00 -3.51
CA THR A 196 23.80 -0.65 -2.94
C THR A 196 22.67 -0.44 -1.94
N GLN A 197 21.45 -0.88 -2.27
CA GLN A 197 20.31 -0.79 -1.35
C GLN A 197 20.49 -1.69 -0.10
N HIS A 198 21.25 -2.78 -0.19
CA HIS A 198 21.52 -3.66 0.95
C HIS A 198 22.57 -3.11 1.88
N THR A 199 23.65 -2.57 1.31
CA THR A 199 24.84 -2.16 2.07
C THR A 199 24.79 -0.70 2.48
N PHE A 200 24.23 0.18 1.63
CA PHE A 200 24.35 1.63 1.75
C PHE A 200 22.99 2.36 1.72
N SER A 201 21.90 1.71 2.13
CA SER A 201 20.54 2.30 2.08
C SER A 201 20.43 3.70 2.69
N CYS A 202 21.05 3.95 3.86
CA CYS A 202 21.04 5.26 4.51
C CYS A 202 21.82 6.32 3.72
N LEU A 203 22.93 5.94 3.08
CA LEU A 203 23.67 6.84 2.20
C LEU A 203 22.86 7.14 0.93
N LEU A 204 22.25 6.10 0.34
CA LEU A 204 21.39 6.24 -0.81
C LEU A 204 20.20 7.17 -0.54
N ASP A 205 19.64 7.16 0.67
CA ASP A 205 18.56 8.08 1.05
C ASP A 205 18.93 9.54 0.78
N ALA A 206 20.19 9.96 0.99
CA ALA A 206 20.67 11.32 0.73
C ALA A 206 20.58 11.73 -0.76
N TYR A 207 20.58 10.77 -1.68
CA TYR A 207 20.49 10.99 -3.13
C TYR A 207 19.05 11.00 -3.66
N LYS A 208 18.08 10.51 -2.86
CA LYS A 208 16.69 10.39 -3.28
C LYS A 208 16.04 11.77 -3.43
N ARG A 209 15.35 11.96 -4.55
CA ARG A 209 14.49 13.10 -4.84
C ARG A 209 13.14 12.58 -5.32
N ASN A 210 12.09 13.04 -4.65
CA ASN A 210 10.72 12.63 -4.92
C ASN A 210 9.94 13.89 -5.29
N GLU A 211 9.30 13.93 -6.46
CA GLU A 211 8.63 15.11 -7.00
C GLU A 211 7.18 14.81 -7.37
N LEU A 212 6.31 15.81 -7.26
CA LEU A 212 4.90 15.71 -7.62
C LEU A 212 4.54 16.64 -8.77
N HIS A 213 4.08 16.06 -9.89
CA HIS A 213 3.37 16.77 -10.93
C HIS A 213 1.92 17.05 -10.50
N ARG A 214 1.73 18.21 -9.87
CA ARG A 214 0.53 18.55 -9.07
C ARG A 214 -0.79 18.41 -9.81
N HIS A 215 -0.85 18.79 -11.08
CA HIS A 215 -2.12 18.89 -11.81
C HIS A 215 -2.79 17.53 -12.02
N ILE A 216 -1.99 16.47 -12.18
CA ILE A 216 -2.48 15.11 -12.39
C ILE A 216 -2.25 14.19 -11.19
N GLY A 217 -1.44 14.64 -10.22
CA GLY A 217 -1.09 13.83 -9.04
C GLY A 217 -0.09 12.71 -9.33
N LEU A 218 0.76 12.88 -10.36
CA LEU A 218 1.81 11.92 -10.71
C LEU A 218 3.07 12.21 -9.87
N ALA A 219 3.52 11.23 -9.11
CA ALA A 219 4.78 11.26 -8.39
C ALA A 219 5.90 10.63 -9.22
N ILE A 220 7.10 11.22 -9.13
CA ILE A 220 8.31 10.83 -9.85
C ILE A 220 9.43 10.65 -8.82
N TYR A 221 10.02 9.47 -8.77
CA TYR A 221 11.09 9.10 -7.84
C TYR A 221 12.39 8.89 -8.59
N THR A 222 13.37 9.74 -8.33
CA THR A 222 14.69 9.74 -8.98
C THR A 222 15.82 9.76 -7.96
N LEU A 223 17.03 9.51 -8.45
CA LEU A 223 18.24 9.90 -7.76
C LEU A 223 18.76 11.19 -8.38
N ASN A 224 19.25 12.14 -7.58
CA ASN A 224 19.90 13.34 -8.11
C ASN A 224 21.13 13.02 -8.97
N ALA A 225 21.82 11.92 -8.64
CA ALA A 225 22.91 11.31 -9.39
C ALA A 225 22.95 9.83 -9.00
N THR A 226 23.45 8.96 -9.87
CA THR A 226 23.70 7.57 -9.47
C THR A 226 24.82 7.52 -8.43
N LEU A 227 24.70 6.64 -7.43
CA LEU A 227 25.72 6.50 -6.40
C LEU A 227 26.95 5.77 -6.97
N THR A 228 28.07 6.48 -7.11
CA THR A 228 29.35 5.95 -7.62
C THR A 228 30.52 6.55 -6.84
N ASP A 229 31.60 5.78 -6.69
CA ASP A 229 32.87 6.25 -6.12
C ASP A 229 33.77 6.95 -7.16
N LEU A 230 33.40 6.89 -8.43
CA LEU A 230 34.13 7.56 -9.50
C LEU A 230 33.91 9.07 -9.42
N ALA A 231 34.99 9.84 -9.53
CA ALA A 231 34.97 11.29 -9.56
C ALA A 231 34.56 11.83 -10.94
N GLU A 232 33.41 11.39 -11.45
CA GLU A 232 32.86 11.78 -12.75
C GLU A 232 31.34 12.08 -12.66
N PRO A 233 30.78 12.87 -13.59
CA PRO A 233 29.34 13.07 -13.66
C PRO A 233 28.61 11.74 -13.89
N SER A 234 27.56 11.49 -13.12
CA SER A 234 26.82 10.24 -13.18
C SER A 234 25.32 10.48 -13.06
N GLU A 235 24.72 10.85 -14.19
CA GLU A 235 23.31 11.23 -14.28
C GLU A 235 22.38 10.02 -14.08
N SER A 236 21.28 10.21 -13.33
CA SER A 236 20.21 9.20 -13.23
C SER A 236 18.99 9.65 -14.03
N LEU A 237 18.88 9.17 -15.26
CA LEU A 237 17.89 9.64 -16.25
C LEU A 237 16.64 8.76 -16.35
N LEU A 238 16.43 7.87 -15.38
CA LEU A 238 15.23 7.04 -15.24
C LEU A 238 14.54 7.35 -13.91
N ALA A 239 13.23 7.12 -13.86
CA ALA A 239 12.45 7.28 -12.66
C ALA A 239 11.53 6.08 -12.40
N THR A 240 11.17 5.90 -11.13
CA THR A 240 9.95 5.19 -10.77
C THR A 240 8.82 6.20 -10.73
N THR A 241 7.61 5.82 -11.15
CA THR A 241 6.44 6.70 -11.10
C THR A 241 5.29 6.08 -10.32
N ALA A 242 4.46 6.93 -9.71
CA ALA A 242 3.23 6.50 -9.04
C ALA A 242 2.11 7.52 -9.25
N PHE A 243 0.89 7.07 -9.49
CA PHE A 243 -0.29 7.93 -9.55
C PHE A 243 -1.54 7.23 -9.02
N GLN A 244 -2.62 7.99 -8.80
CA GLN A 244 -3.91 7.45 -8.41
C GLN A 244 -5.01 7.69 -9.44
N VAL A 245 -5.96 6.76 -9.46
CA VAL A 245 -7.23 6.88 -10.18
C VAL A 245 -8.36 6.50 -9.22
N GLY A 246 -9.31 7.40 -9.01
CA GLY A 246 -10.48 7.16 -8.14
C GLY A 246 -10.94 8.40 -7.39
N PHE A 247 -10.02 9.33 -7.13
CA PHE A 247 -10.34 10.60 -6.48
C PHE A 247 -10.09 11.79 -7.41
N ASP A 248 -11.06 12.71 -7.49
CA ASP A 248 -10.92 13.92 -8.30
C ASP A 248 -10.19 15.04 -7.55
N GLN A 249 -10.35 15.09 -6.22
CA GLN A 249 -9.67 16.02 -5.32
C GLN A 249 -8.93 15.25 -4.23
N ALA A 250 -7.61 15.29 -4.29
CA ALA A 250 -6.74 14.65 -3.31
C ALA A 250 -5.49 15.49 -3.05
N GLU A 251 -4.99 15.37 -1.82
CA GLU A 251 -3.66 15.83 -1.45
C GLU A 251 -2.69 14.64 -1.43
N TYR A 252 -1.40 14.93 -1.53
CA TYR A 252 -0.40 13.89 -1.71
C TYR A 252 0.77 14.03 -0.73
N LEU A 253 1.26 12.90 -0.23
CA LEU A 253 2.56 12.81 0.41
C LEU A 253 3.52 12.02 -0.48
N LEU A 254 4.78 12.47 -0.51
CA LEU A 254 5.88 11.84 -1.23
C LEU A 254 6.82 11.07 -0.30
N SER A 255 6.55 11.09 1.01
CA SER A 255 7.30 10.43 2.07
C SER A 255 6.38 10.01 3.23
N SER A 256 6.87 9.13 4.10
CA SER A 256 6.14 8.70 5.31
C SER A 256 6.28 9.66 6.50
N ALA A 257 6.84 10.87 6.29
CA ALA A 257 7.19 11.78 7.38
C ALA A 257 6.00 12.32 8.18
N GLN A 258 4.80 12.34 7.58
CA GLN A 258 3.60 12.94 8.17
C GLN A 258 2.57 11.90 8.63
N LEU A 259 2.90 10.60 8.63
CA LEU A 259 1.94 9.56 9.02
C LEU A 259 1.47 9.70 10.47
N ASP A 260 2.37 9.96 11.43
CA ASP A 260 1.99 10.14 12.84
C ASP A 260 1.19 11.43 13.07
N ARG A 261 1.46 12.47 12.27
CA ARG A 261 0.68 13.71 12.27
C ARG A 261 -0.76 13.44 11.82
N PHE A 262 -0.93 12.59 10.81
CA PHE A 262 -2.26 12.16 10.38
C PHE A 262 -2.95 11.29 11.43
N ARG A 263 -2.26 10.29 12.00
CA ARG A 263 -2.79 9.43 13.09
C ARG A 263 -3.34 10.22 14.28
N SER A 264 -2.72 11.34 14.61
CA SER A 264 -3.11 12.23 15.71
C SER A 264 -4.20 13.26 15.34
N GLY A 265 -4.77 13.18 14.13
CA GLY A 265 -5.87 14.06 13.70
C GLY A 265 -5.44 15.47 13.30
N VAL A 266 -4.14 15.76 13.26
CA VAL A 266 -3.60 17.09 12.94
C VAL A 266 -3.63 17.37 11.41
N GLY A 267 -3.91 16.35 10.60
CA GLY A 267 -3.97 16.43 9.13
C GLY A 267 -2.58 16.43 8.49
N ILE A 268 -2.52 16.63 7.17
CA ILE A 268 -1.27 16.64 6.40
C ILE A 268 -1.02 18.00 5.76
N LYS A 269 0.21 18.19 5.28
CA LYS A 269 0.57 19.22 4.32
C LYS A 269 1.06 18.55 3.05
N MET A 270 0.41 18.85 1.93
CA MET A 270 0.79 18.34 0.62
C MET A 270 2.29 18.53 0.33
N GLU A 271 2.95 17.43 -0.06
CA GLU A 271 4.36 17.42 -0.40
C GLU A 271 4.52 17.58 -1.92
N ARG A 272 5.30 18.60 -2.32
CA ARG A 272 5.55 18.91 -3.73
C ARG A 272 6.88 18.34 -4.20
N GLU A 273 7.84 18.32 -3.28
CA GLU A 273 9.17 17.77 -3.44
C GLU A 273 9.66 17.33 -2.06
N THR A 274 10.32 16.18 -1.98
CA THR A 274 11.12 15.78 -0.82
C THR A 274 12.49 15.32 -1.28
N ARG A 275 13.52 15.59 -0.47
CA ARG A 275 14.92 15.22 -0.73
C ARG A 275 15.48 14.52 0.50
N GLY A 276 16.38 13.56 0.31
CA GLY A 276 16.99 12.88 1.45
C GLY A 276 16.03 11.94 2.19
N LYS A 277 14.91 11.56 1.55
CA LYS A 277 13.82 10.79 2.17
C LYS A 277 13.44 9.61 1.29
N ARG A 278 13.13 8.48 1.93
CA ARG A 278 12.52 7.31 1.26
C ARG A 278 11.23 7.74 0.57
N GLY A 279 11.08 7.32 -0.68
CA GLY A 279 9.88 7.61 -1.47
C GLY A 279 8.65 6.93 -0.88
N ALA A 280 7.54 7.64 -0.87
CA ALA A 280 6.22 7.10 -0.61
C ALA A 280 5.21 7.79 -1.52
N TYR A 281 4.07 7.17 -1.75
CA TYR A 281 2.94 7.78 -2.45
C TYR A 281 1.70 7.58 -1.60
N PHE A 282 1.28 8.61 -0.87
CA PHE A 282 0.03 8.59 -0.13
C PHE A 282 -0.96 9.58 -0.73
N VAL A 283 -2.19 9.15 -0.84
CA VAL A 283 -3.35 9.93 -1.27
C VAL A 283 -4.17 10.25 -0.04
N HIS A 284 -4.40 11.53 0.21
CA HIS A 284 -5.26 12.02 1.27
C HIS A 284 -6.54 12.61 0.68
N THR A 285 -7.68 12.20 1.22
CA THR A 285 -8.97 12.82 0.92
C THR A 285 -9.95 12.62 2.08
N THR A 286 -11.08 13.31 2.04
CA THR A 286 -12.21 13.08 2.94
C THR A 286 -13.38 12.58 2.13
N ILE A 287 -13.98 11.48 2.56
CA ILE A 287 -15.14 10.87 1.91
C ILE A 287 -16.27 10.73 2.91
N ASP A 288 -17.48 11.07 2.47
CA ASP A 288 -18.71 10.75 3.19
C ASP A 288 -19.27 9.45 2.61
N MET A 289 -19.49 8.47 3.47
CA MET A 289 -19.97 7.14 3.10
C MET A 289 -21.38 6.92 3.65
N SER A 290 -22.34 6.73 2.74
CA SER A 290 -23.69 6.31 3.07
C SER A 290 -23.70 4.86 3.61
N PRO A 291 -24.80 4.42 4.25
CA PRO A 291 -24.98 3.01 4.59
C PRO A 291 -24.77 2.12 3.35
N ASN A 292 -24.04 1.02 3.50
CA ASN A 292 -23.73 0.06 2.42
C ASN A 292 -22.98 0.66 1.21
N ASP A 293 -22.45 1.88 1.32
CA ASP A 293 -21.67 2.51 0.24
C ASP A 293 -20.30 1.84 0.07
N ILE A 294 -19.83 1.79 -1.17
CA ILE A 294 -18.52 1.26 -1.54
C ILE A 294 -17.74 2.34 -2.27
N ARG A 295 -16.55 2.65 -1.79
CA ARG A 295 -15.57 3.50 -2.48
C ARG A 295 -14.40 2.68 -2.97
N ASN A 296 -14.02 2.90 -4.22
CA ASN A 296 -12.91 2.20 -4.86
C ASN A 296 -11.94 3.17 -5.54
N TRP A 297 -10.66 2.83 -5.49
CA TRP A 297 -9.59 3.58 -6.15
C TRP A 297 -8.40 2.67 -6.44
N HIS A 298 -7.49 3.16 -7.27
CA HIS A 298 -6.29 2.44 -7.71
C HIS A 298 -5.08 3.33 -7.50
N LEU A 299 -4.00 2.73 -6.98
CA LEU A 299 -2.65 3.28 -7.07
C LEU A 299 -1.91 2.48 -8.14
N VAL A 300 -1.27 3.19 -9.06
CA VAL A 300 -0.60 2.61 -10.22
C VAL A 300 0.87 3.03 -10.19
N MET A 301 1.78 2.08 -10.36
CA MET A 301 3.21 2.32 -10.27
C MET A 301 3.97 1.58 -11.36
N ASP A 302 4.96 2.24 -11.95
CA ASP A 302 5.87 1.58 -12.90
C ASP A 302 7.32 2.04 -12.66
N VAL A 303 8.26 1.15 -12.99
CA VAL A 303 9.70 1.32 -12.75
C VAL A 303 10.42 1.68 -14.05
N SER A 304 11.65 2.19 -13.95
CA SER A 304 12.55 2.38 -15.09
C SER A 304 11.98 3.26 -16.23
N GLN A 305 11.19 4.27 -15.88
CA GLN A 305 10.56 5.18 -16.83
C GLN A 305 11.55 6.25 -17.29
N ASP A 306 11.77 6.35 -18.60
CA ASP A 306 12.50 7.47 -19.20
C ASP A 306 11.59 8.71 -19.35
N HIS A 307 12.20 9.84 -19.73
CA HIS A 307 11.49 11.10 -19.93
C HIS A 307 10.38 11.00 -20.99
N VAL A 308 10.55 10.19 -22.05
CA VAL A 308 9.54 10.02 -23.11
C VAL A 308 8.34 9.23 -22.58
N ALA A 309 8.58 8.21 -21.76
CA ALA A 309 7.55 7.43 -21.09
C ALA A 309 6.75 8.29 -20.09
N ILE A 310 7.44 9.10 -19.29
CA ILE A 310 6.81 10.03 -18.35
C ILE A 310 5.93 11.05 -19.08
N VAL A 311 6.42 11.68 -20.15
CA VAL A 311 5.62 12.64 -20.93
C VAL A 311 4.41 11.97 -21.57
N ARG A 312 4.57 10.75 -22.10
CA ARG A 312 3.43 9.96 -22.62
C ARG A 312 2.40 9.65 -21.53
N LEU A 313 2.85 9.33 -20.32
CA LEU A 313 1.98 9.10 -19.17
C LEU A 313 1.24 10.38 -18.77
N ILE A 314 1.93 11.53 -18.71
CA ILE A 314 1.32 12.84 -18.44
C ILE A 314 0.19 13.11 -19.43
N ASN A 315 0.48 13.01 -20.73
CA ASN A 315 -0.53 13.26 -21.78
C ASN A 315 -1.73 12.30 -21.66
N THR A 316 -1.49 11.04 -21.29
CA THR A 316 -2.56 10.05 -21.08
C THR A 316 -3.45 10.43 -19.89
N LEU A 317 -2.85 10.88 -18.78
CA LEU A 317 -3.55 11.27 -17.56
C LEU A 317 -4.31 12.59 -17.70
N GLU A 318 -3.85 13.50 -18.57
CA GLU A 318 -4.56 14.75 -18.89
C GLU A 318 -5.73 14.52 -19.87
N GLY A 319 -5.59 13.57 -20.80
CA GLY A 319 -6.57 13.33 -21.87
C GLY A 319 -7.72 12.37 -21.52
N ASP A 320 -7.43 11.19 -20.96
CA ASP A 320 -8.43 10.13 -20.74
C ASP A 320 -8.24 9.40 -19.40
N ARG A 321 -8.26 10.18 -18.31
CA ARG A 321 -8.19 9.64 -16.95
C ARG A 321 -9.37 8.72 -16.62
N THR A 322 -10.51 8.92 -17.27
CA THR A 322 -11.73 8.14 -17.08
C THR A 322 -11.61 6.70 -17.58
N ALA A 323 -10.93 6.44 -18.70
CA ALA A 323 -10.71 5.08 -19.17
C ALA A 323 -9.89 4.23 -18.19
N LEU A 324 -9.02 4.87 -17.40
CA LEU A 324 -8.18 4.20 -16.40
C LEU A 324 -8.94 3.80 -15.13
N ARG A 325 -10.21 4.21 -14.96
CA ARG A 325 -11.04 3.78 -13.82
C ARG A 325 -11.42 2.29 -13.87
N LYS A 326 -11.14 1.60 -14.98
CA LYS A 326 -11.41 0.17 -15.22
C LYS A 326 -10.17 -0.74 -15.08
N LEU A 327 -9.02 -0.21 -14.63
CA LEU A 327 -7.82 -0.99 -14.33
C LEU A 327 -8.12 -2.04 -13.24
#